data_AF-A0A4Z0R2E8-F1
#
_entry.id   AF-A0A4Z0R2E8-F1
#
_cell.length_a   1.000
_cell.length_b   1.000
_cell.length_c   1.000
_cell.angle_alpha   90.00
_cell.angle_beta   90.00
_cell.angle_gamma   90.00
#
_symmetry.space_group_name_H-M   'P 1'
#
loop_
_entity.id
_entity.type
_entity.pdbx_description
1 polymer ?
#
loop_
_entity_poly.entity_id
_entity_poly.type
_entity_poly.pdbx_seq_one_letter_code
_entity_poly.pdbx_strand_id
1 'polypeptide(L)'
;MKDNNGSTSSTLPNFAQDFINHLAVINKSRNTQYAYTHELRLFFQFLCDSMPTFPSSPEGIDAFALLESFAAPIIKQIIKTEQIPTRDGFNILINFIALMASRTPRRINHRTQPLVDISEIMMEMNLSTKERWLNLTSRMIADGKLPPESLQKQDLNYDKLREFFKSKRYTMTVNQNYKIKQLLDSIDILIPLLAERKWSLLISKDMTTTMPELGGFICSDNPVALVSLDPLPPIYSPGFGMLRTEVTIPLSKNVTLVGRFEGKGTVTVISVKGMAAINSRTGMYADRFIYHSNQNFIHVNQQQGISNATDFLKYCKLNSE
;
A
#
# COMPACT_ATOMS: atom_id res chain seq x y z
N MET A 1 -3.28 -39.02 -33.83
CA MET A 1 -3.67 -37.67 -34.30
C MET A 1 -4.79 -37.17 -33.39
N LYS A 2 -4.40 -36.42 -32.35
CA LYS A 2 -5.13 -35.37 -31.60
C LYS A 2 -4.53 -35.24 -30.21
N ASP A 3 -3.88 -34.10 -30.00
CA ASP A 3 -3.40 -33.57 -28.74
C ASP A 3 -4.56 -33.26 -27.77
N ASN A 4 -4.28 -33.24 -26.46
CA ASN A 4 -4.52 -32.06 -25.62
C ASN A 4 -4.08 -32.24 -24.15
N ASN A 5 -2.98 -31.55 -23.82
CA ASN A 5 -2.82 -30.62 -22.69
C ASN A 5 -3.54 -30.90 -21.36
N GLY A 6 -2.82 -31.55 -20.44
CA GLY A 6 -3.06 -31.45 -19.00
C GLY A 6 -2.45 -30.16 -18.44
N SER A 7 -3.20 -29.05 -18.55
CA SER A 7 -2.91 -27.81 -17.81
C SER A 7 -3.41 -27.98 -16.38
N THR A 8 -2.50 -28.07 -15.42
CA THR A 8 -2.82 -27.96 -14.00
C THR A 8 -3.20 -26.51 -13.70
N SER A 9 -4.50 -26.24 -13.74
CA SER A 9 -5.11 -25.00 -13.25
C SER A 9 -4.73 -24.81 -11.77
N SER A 10 -3.79 -23.91 -11.49
CA SER A 10 -3.52 -23.43 -10.14
C SER A 10 -4.69 -22.56 -9.72
N THR A 11 -5.67 -23.17 -9.07
CA THR A 11 -6.82 -22.49 -8.49
C THR A 11 -6.34 -21.61 -7.34
N LEU A 12 -6.67 -20.32 -7.42
CA LEU A 12 -6.42 -19.35 -6.36
C LEU A 12 -7.03 -19.85 -5.04
N PRO A 13 -6.43 -19.53 -3.86
CA PRO A 13 -7.05 -19.84 -2.57
C PRO A 13 -8.48 -19.32 -2.50
N ASN A 14 -9.41 -20.07 -1.89
CA ASN A 14 -10.85 -19.72 -1.87
C ASN A 14 -11.13 -18.29 -1.40
N PHE A 15 -10.38 -17.78 -0.41
CA PHE A 15 -10.55 -16.40 0.06
C PHE A 15 -10.27 -15.33 -1.02
N ALA A 16 -9.40 -15.63 -1.98
CA ALA A 16 -9.04 -14.73 -3.08
C ALA A 16 -10.03 -14.81 -4.25
N GLN A 17 -10.75 -15.93 -4.42
CA GLN A 17 -11.78 -16.07 -5.45
C GLN A 17 -13.03 -15.24 -5.09
N ASP A 18 -13.39 -15.18 -3.81
CA ASP A 18 -14.52 -14.38 -3.34
C ASP A 18 -14.22 -12.86 -3.42
N PHE A 19 -13.00 -12.46 -3.04
CA PHE A 19 -12.62 -11.04 -3.01
C PHE A 19 -12.58 -10.37 -4.39
N ILE A 20 -12.28 -11.13 -5.45
CA ILE A 20 -12.16 -10.62 -6.83
C ILE A 20 -13.55 -10.39 -7.45
N ASN A 21 -14.57 -11.16 -7.06
CA ASN A 21 -15.93 -11.04 -7.60
C ASN A 21 -16.72 -9.84 -7.03
N HIS A 22 -16.36 -9.34 -5.85
CA HIS A 22 -17.10 -8.24 -5.19
C HIS A 22 -16.70 -6.82 -5.65
N LEU A 23 -15.53 -6.65 -6.29
CA LEU A 23 -15.07 -5.34 -6.77
C LEU A 23 -15.57 -5.00 -8.19
N ALA A 24 -16.22 -5.93 -8.86
CA ALA A 24 -16.78 -5.76 -10.19
C ALA A 24 -18.32 -5.79 -10.14
N VAL A 25 -18.94 -4.60 -10.16
CA VAL A 25 -20.16 -4.25 -10.95
C VAL A 25 -20.58 -2.84 -10.55
N ILE A 26 -20.23 -1.86 -11.40
CA ILE A 26 -20.83 -0.52 -11.35
C ILE A 26 -22.17 -0.63 -12.09
N ASN A 27 -23.24 -0.95 -11.37
CA ASN A 27 -24.61 -0.77 -11.86
C ASN A 27 -25.39 0.07 -10.85
N LYS A 28 -25.93 1.21 -11.31
CA LYS A 28 -26.69 2.20 -10.51
C LYS A 28 -28.11 1.71 -10.14
N SER A 29 -28.33 0.41 -10.00
CA SER A 29 -29.63 -0.09 -9.56
C SER A 29 -29.75 0.02 -8.03
N ARG A 30 -30.94 0.39 -7.54
CA ARG A 30 -31.25 0.52 -6.11
C ARG A 30 -31.02 -0.80 -5.35
N ASN A 31 -31.14 -1.94 -6.04
CA ASN A 31 -30.89 -3.27 -5.50
C ASN A 31 -29.39 -3.56 -5.32
N THR A 32 -28.54 -3.03 -6.21
CA THR A 32 -27.08 -3.17 -6.12
C THR A 32 -26.51 -2.33 -4.96
N GLN A 33 -27.07 -1.15 -4.70
CA GLN A 33 -26.73 -0.35 -3.51
C GLN A 33 -27.10 -1.06 -2.20
N TYR A 34 -28.23 -1.77 -2.16
CA TYR A 34 -28.62 -2.60 -1.01
C TYR A 34 -27.70 -3.80 -0.82
N ALA A 35 -27.31 -4.48 -1.90
CA ALA A 35 -26.33 -5.56 -1.85
C ALA A 35 -24.96 -5.05 -1.35
N TYR A 36 -24.49 -3.90 -1.85
CA TYR A 36 -23.24 -3.28 -1.40
C TYR A 36 -23.31 -2.83 0.06
N THR A 37 -24.45 -2.28 0.50
CA THR A 37 -24.68 -1.91 1.92
C THR A 37 -24.71 -3.16 2.80
N HIS A 38 -25.26 -4.27 2.31
CA HIS A 38 -25.31 -5.54 3.00
C HIS A 38 -23.91 -6.19 3.08
N GLU A 39 -23.14 -6.17 2.00
CA GLU A 39 -21.77 -6.69 1.96
C GLU A 39 -20.82 -5.84 2.79
N LEU A 40 -20.92 -4.50 2.74
CA LEU A 40 -20.22 -3.62 3.66
C LEU A 40 -20.62 -3.91 5.11
N ARG A 41 -21.91 -4.09 5.39
CA ARG A 41 -22.38 -4.47 6.73
C ARG A 41 -21.80 -5.81 7.19
N LEU A 42 -21.74 -6.82 6.33
CA LEU A 42 -21.14 -8.12 6.63
C LEU A 42 -19.63 -8.00 6.86
N PHE A 43 -18.95 -7.19 6.05
CA PHE A 43 -17.53 -6.88 6.23
C PHE A 43 -17.26 -6.15 7.56
N PHE A 44 -18.11 -5.20 7.95
CA PHE A 44 -17.99 -4.53 9.25
C PHE A 44 -18.36 -5.43 10.42
N GLN A 45 -19.38 -6.27 10.28
CA GLN A 45 -19.72 -7.28 11.29
C GLN A 45 -18.52 -8.22 11.49
N PHE A 46 -17.89 -8.68 10.41
CA PHE A 46 -16.64 -9.43 10.46
C PHE A 46 -15.51 -8.65 11.15
N LEU A 47 -15.29 -7.38 10.83
CA LEU A 47 -14.26 -6.55 11.48
C LEU A 47 -14.54 -6.33 12.98
N CYS A 48 -15.80 -6.14 13.36
CA CYS A 48 -16.22 -5.98 14.75
C CYS A 48 -16.09 -7.29 15.54
N ASP A 49 -16.45 -8.42 14.93
CA ASP A 49 -16.40 -9.73 15.58
C ASP A 49 -14.98 -10.30 15.64
N SER A 50 -14.10 -9.90 14.72
CA SER A 50 -12.69 -10.32 14.68
C SER A 50 -11.76 -9.52 15.62
N MET A 51 -12.27 -8.53 16.36
CA MET A 51 -11.42 -7.66 17.21
C MET A 51 -11.98 -7.45 18.63
N PRO A 52 -11.94 -8.47 19.52
CA PRO A 52 -12.45 -8.34 20.88
C PRO A 52 -11.52 -7.54 21.81
N THR A 53 -10.22 -7.45 21.52
CA THR A 53 -9.25 -6.78 22.39
C THR A 53 -8.14 -6.09 21.58
N PHE A 54 -7.94 -4.80 21.83
CA PHE A 54 -6.77 -4.06 21.35
C PHE A 54 -5.60 -4.31 22.31
N PRO A 55 -4.39 -4.63 21.83
CA PRO A 55 -3.22 -4.66 22.70
C PRO A 55 -2.97 -3.25 23.26
N SER A 56 -2.87 -3.18 24.58
CA SER A 56 -2.67 -1.96 25.36
C SER A 56 -1.18 -1.65 25.54
N SER A 57 -0.47 -1.35 24.43
CA SER A 57 0.86 -0.70 24.40
C SER A 57 1.51 -0.88 23.01
N PRO A 58 2.18 0.13 22.43
CA PRO A 58 2.88 -0.02 21.15
C PRO A 58 4.31 -0.54 21.37
N GLU A 59 4.45 -1.85 21.66
CA GLU A 59 5.77 -2.51 21.74
C GLU A 59 6.49 -2.58 20.37
N GLY A 60 5.81 -2.24 19.26
CA GLY A 60 6.32 -2.41 17.90
C GLY A 60 7.30 -1.33 17.38
N ILE A 61 7.44 -0.18 18.04
CA ILE A 61 8.31 0.90 17.53
C ILE A 61 9.80 0.53 17.63
N ASP A 62 10.21 -0.12 18.72
CA ASP A 62 11.60 -0.56 18.92
C ASP A 62 11.97 -1.70 17.97
N ALA A 63 11.00 -2.56 17.63
CA ALA A 63 11.18 -3.65 16.67
C ALA A 63 11.57 -3.17 15.25
N PHE A 64 11.10 -1.99 14.83
CA PHE A 64 11.45 -1.43 13.51
C PHE A 64 12.89 -0.95 13.46
N ALA A 65 13.35 -0.26 14.51
CA ALA A 65 14.74 0.17 14.63
C ALA A 65 15.68 -1.03 14.66
N LEU A 66 15.28 -2.10 15.37
CA LEU A 66 16.01 -3.35 15.42
C LEU A 66 16.12 -4.00 14.03
N LEU A 67 15.02 -4.09 13.28
CA LEU A 67 15.04 -4.69 11.94
C LEU A 67 15.92 -3.89 10.97
N GLU A 68 15.86 -2.55 11.01
CA GLU A 68 16.76 -1.69 10.25
C GLU A 68 18.23 -1.92 10.61
N SER A 69 18.53 -2.11 11.91
CA SER A 69 19.89 -2.38 12.37
C SER A 69 20.47 -3.69 11.80
N PHE A 70 19.62 -4.70 11.58
CA PHE A 70 20.01 -5.95 10.93
C PHE A 70 20.11 -5.81 9.41
N ALA A 71 19.23 -5.04 8.78
CA ALA A 71 19.22 -4.85 7.33
C ALA A 71 20.37 -3.96 6.84
N ALA A 72 20.76 -2.95 7.62
CA ALA A 72 21.81 -1.99 7.27
C ALA A 72 23.16 -2.64 6.88
N PRO A 73 23.75 -3.58 7.65
CA PRO A 73 24.99 -4.24 7.25
C PRO A 73 24.83 -5.09 5.99
N ILE A 74 23.67 -5.75 5.80
CA ILE A 74 23.37 -6.53 4.59
C ILE A 74 23.32 -5.61 3.37
N ILE A 75 22.63 -4.47 3.46
CA ILE A 75 22.55 -3.49 2.37
C ILE A 75 23.93 -2.94 2.04
N LYS A 76 24.74 -2.59 3.06
CA LYS A 76 26.14 -2.16 2.85
C LYS A 76 26.97 -3.23 2.14
N GLN A 77 26.77 -4.50 2.48
CA GLN A 77 27.44 -5.60 1.83
C GLN A 77 27.00 -5.72 0.36
N ILE A 78 25.70 -5.69 0.07
CA ILE A 78 25.15 -5.71 -1.30
C ILE A 78 25.77 -4.61 -2.15
N ILE A 79 25.87 -3.38 -1.62
CA ILE A 79 26.46 -2.24 -2.33
C ILE A 79 27.95 -2.47 -2.62
N LYS A 80 28.67 -3.11 -1.69
CA LYS A 80 30.12 -3.37 -1.84
C LYS A 80 30.41 -4.55 -2.76
N THR A 81 29.67 -5.63 -2.64
CA THR A 81 29.93 -6.90 -3.34
C THR A 81 29.15 -7.04 -4.62
N GLU A 82 28.14 -6.19 -4.85
CA GLU A 82 27.25 -6.25 -6.01
C GLU A 82 26.59 -7.64 -6.16
N GLN A 83 26.27 -8.26 -5.02
CA GLN A 83 25.68 -9.59 -4.94
C GLN A 83 24.48 -9.61 -4.01
N ILE A 84 23.48 -10.40 -4.37
CA ILE A 84 22.33 -10.66 -3.51
C ILE A 84 22.77 -11.61 -2.39
N PRO A 85 22.43 -11.34 -1.12
CA PRO A 85 22.79 -12.19 -0.01
C PRO A 85 22.12 -13.56 -0.13
N THR A 86 22.67 -14.55 0.56
CA THR A 86 22.09 -15.90 0.63
C THR A 86 21.50 -16.17 2.01
N ARG A 87 20.59 -17.16 2.09
CA ARG A 87 20.00 -17.67 3.34
C ARG A 87 19.50 -16.56 4.27
N ASP A 88 20.09 -16.42 5.45
CA ASP A 88 19.62 -15.50 6.50
C ASP A 88 19.70 -14.03 6.07
N GLY A 89 20.75 -13.66 5.31
CA GLY A 89 20.86 -12.31 4.78
C GLY A 89 19.76 -11.99 3.77
N PHE A 90 19.32 -12.98 2.99
CA PHE A 90 18.16 -12.84 2.10
C PHE A 90 16.87 -12.69 2.90
N ASN A 91 16.66 -13.49 3.94
CA ASN A 91 15.48 -13.39 4.80
C ASN A 91 15.39 -12.01 5.48
N ILE A 92 16.49 -11.50 6.02
CA ILE A 92 16.54 -10.15 6.62
C ILE A 92 16.21 -9.08 5.57
N LEU A 93 16.74 -9.19 4.36
CA LEU A 93 16.46 -8.28 3.26
C LEU A 93 14.96 -8.29 2.89
N ILE A 94 14.33 -9.47 2.74
CA ILE A 94 12.91 -9.59 2.43
C ILE A 94 12.03 -8.99 3.53
N ASN A 95 12.35 -9.25 4.80
CA ASN A 95 11.67 -8.65 5.93
C ASN A 95 11.77 -7.12 5.92
N PHE A 96 12.94 -6.58 5.58
CA PHE A 96 13.14 -5.14 5.42
C PHE A 96 12.28 -4.57 4.29
N ILE A 97 12.25 -5.22 3.13
CA ILE A 97 11.41 -4.78 2.00
C ILE A 97 9.92 -4.82 2.37
N ALA A 98 9.46 -5.87 3.06
CA ALA A 98 8.08 -5.99 3.53
C ALA A 98 7.71 -4.87 4.51
N LEU A 99 8.61 -4.55 5.45
CA LEU A 99 8.45 -3.45 6.37
C LEU A 99 8.34 -2.11 5.62
N MET A 100 9.27 -1.82 4.70
CA MET A 100 9.26 -0.59 3.90
C MET A 100 8.03 -0.48 2.99
N ALA A 101 7.50 -1.60 2.51
CA ALA A 101 6.28 -1.65 1.70
C ALA A 101 5.01 -1.35 2.50
N SER A 102 5.03 -1.50 3.82
CA SER A 102 3.83 -1.38 4.68
C SER A 102 3.84 -0.17 5.61
N ARG A 103 5.00 0.34 6.02
CA ARG A 103 5.12 1.34 7.10
C ARG A 103 5.00 2.80 6.67
N THR A 104 4.99 3.09 5.37
CA THR A 104 5.04 4.48 4.91
C THR A 104 3.70 5.18 5.16
N PRO A 105 3.69 6.49 5.46
CA PRO A 105 2.43 7.22 5.70
C PRO A 105 1.42 7.04 4.57
N ARG A 106 1.89 7.09 3.31
CA ARG A 106 1.06 6.81 2.12
C ARG A 106 0.39 5.45 2.17
N ARG A 107 1.10 4.39 2.59
CA ARG A 107 0.57 3.02 2.66
C ARG A 107 -0.43 2.87 3.81
N ILE A 108 -0.13 3.47 4.96
CA ILE A 108 -1.05 3.48 6.11
C ILE A 108 -2.33 4.22 5.72
N ASN A 109 -2.22 5.42 5.16
CA ASN A 109 -3.37 6.24 4.74
C ASN A 109 -4.20 5.54 3.66
N HIS A 110 -3.57 4.90 2.67
CA HIS A 110 -4.29 4.14 1.64
C HIS A 110 -5.15 3.01 2.23
N ARG A 111 -4.71 2.39 3.34
CA ARG A 111 -5.50 1.36 4.04
C ARG A 111 -6.55 1.95 4.99
N THR A 112 -6.26 3.08 5.63
CA THR A 112 -7.16 3.65 6.65
C THR A 112 -8.19 4.62 6.12
N GLN A 113 -7.92 5.31 5.01
CA GLN A 113 -8.83 6.32 4.46
C GLN A 113 -10.18 5.72 4.05
N PRO A 114 -10.26 4.54 3.40
CA PRO A 114 -11.55 3.91 3.13
C PRO A 114 -12.38 3.66 4.39
N LEU A 115 -11.74 3.32 5.52
CA LEU A 115 -12.47 3.15 6.79
C LEU A 115 -13.06 4.46 7.28
N VAL A 116 -12.35 5.58 7.10
CA VAL A 116 -12.85 6.93 7.43
C VAL A 116 -14.02 7.29 6.51
N ASP A 117 -13.84 7.16 5.20
CA ASP A 117 -14.84 7.53 4.20
C ASP A 117 -16.14 6.72 4.39
N ILE A 118 -16.02 5.40 4.62
CA ILE A 118 -17.19 4.56 4.85
C ILE A 118 -17.86 4.90 6.19
N SER A 119 -17.07 5.19 7.23
CA SER A 119 -17.64 5.58 8.52
C SER A 119 -18.43 6.89 8.42
N GLU A 120 -17.99 7.84 7.59
CA GLU A 120 -18.76 9.06 7.31
C GLU A 120 -20.07 8.75 6.61
N ILE A 121 -20.05 7.93 5.55
CA ILE A 121 -21.26 7.52 4.83
C ILE A 121 -22.25 6.82 5.78
N MET A 122 -21.76 5.90 6.61
CA MET A 122 -22.59 5.20 7.59
C MET A 122 -23.20 6.16 8.60
N MET A 123 -22.41 7.12 9.10
CA MET A 123 -22.93 8.13 10.04
C MET A 123 -24.01 8.99 9.38
N GLU A 124 -23.79 9.43 8.14
CA GLU A 124 -24.78 10.18 7.37
C GLU A 124 -26.07 9.39 7.17
N MET A 125 -25.97 8.10 6.81
CA MET A 125 -27.12 7.21 6.63
C MET A 125 -27.91 7.00 7.92
N ASN A 126 -27.22 6.85 9.06
CA ASN A 126 -27.87 6.66 10.36
C ASN A 126 -28.51 7.95 10.87
N LEU A 127 -27.92 9.11 10.59
CA LEU A 127 -28.45 10.43 10.96
C LEU A 127 -29.45 11.01 9.95
N SER A 128 -29.68 10.32 8.82
CA SER A 128 -30.57 10.81 7.76
C SER A 128 -32.00 11.02 8.25
N THR A 129 -32.47 10.18 9.18
CA THR A 129 -33.77 10.29 9.84
C THR A 129 -33.66 9.96 11.33
N LYS A 130 -34.54 10.55 12.15
CA LYS A 130 -34.60 10.29 13.59
C LYS A 130 -34.89 8.82 13.91
N GLU A 131 -35.74 8.18 13.11
CA GLU A 131 -36.09 6.77 13.24
C GLU A 131 -34.87 5.85 13.08
N ARG A 132 -34.00 6.09 12.08
CA ARG A 132 -32.79 5.28 11.87
C ARG A 132 -31.82 5.39 13.04
N TRP A 133 -31.63 6.59 13.57
CA TRP A 133 -30.83 6.83 14.76
C TRP A 133 -31.36 6.08 15.99
N LEU A 134 -32.68 6.14 16.23
CA LEU A 134 -33.33 5.42 17.34
C LEU A 134 -33.22 3.90 17.17
N ASN A 135 -33.37 3.38 15.96
CA ASN A 135 -33.21 1.96 15.67
C ASN A 135 -31.76 1.49 15.88
N LEU A 136 -30.77 2.26 15.44
CA LEU A 136 -29.36 1.97 15.68
C LEU A 136 -29.04 1.92 17.18
N THR A 137 -29.40 2.98 17.90
CA THR A 137 -29.09 3.10 19.33
C THR A 137 -29.80 2.04 20.17
N SER A 138 -31.06 1.70 19.84
CA SER A 138 -31.78 0.61 20.50
C SER A 138 -31.10 -0.75 20.31
N ARG A 139 -30.57 -1.03 19.12
CA ARG A 139 -29.78 -2.24 18.86
C ARG A 139 -28.46 -2.24 19.64
N MET A 140 -27.74 -1.12 19.64
CA MET A 140 -26.49 -1.00 20.41
C MET A 140 -26.70 -1.22 21.91
N ILE A 141 -27.85 -0.78 22.45
CA ILE A 141 -28.24 -1.05 23.84
C ILE A 141 -28.54 -2.54 24.05
N ALA A 142 -29.34 -3.15 23.16
CA ALA A 142 -29.66 -4.57 23.23
C ALA A 142 -28.40 -5.46 23.15
N ASP A 143 -27.41 -5.06 22.35
CA ASP A 143 -26.13 -5.75 22.18
C ASP A 143 -25.12 -5.42 23.29
N GLY A 144 -25.48 -4.61 24.29
CA GLY A 144 -24.59 -4.21 25.39
C GLY A 144 -23.44 -3.28 24.98
N LYS A 145 -23.47 -2.74 23.76
CA LYS A 145 -22.43 -1.84 23.20
C LYS A 145 -22.64 -0.37 23.57
N LEU A 146 -23.82 -0.02 24.07
CA LEU A 146 -24.15 1.32 24.55
C LEU A 146 -24.96 1.22 25.85
N PRO A 147 -24.54 1.86 26.95
CA PRO A 147 -25.34 1.89 28.17
C PRO A 147 -26.68 2.64 27.94
N PRO A 148 -27.83 2.13 28.41
CA PRO A 148 -29.14 2.76 28.21
C PRO A 148 -29.22 4.23 28.61
N GLU A 149 -28.53 4.61 29.69
CA GLU A 149 -28.44 5.97 30.21
C GLU A 149 -27.70 6.95 29.28
N SER A 150 -26.94 6.43 28.31
CA SER A 150 -26.19 7.26 27.36
C SER A 150 -27.11 8.13 26.51
N LEU A 151 -28.32 7.65 26.19
CA LEU A 151 -29.31 8.42 25.42
C LEU A 151 -29.89 9.62 26.16
N GLN A 152 -29.73 9.66 27.49
CA GLN A 152 -30.17 10.76 28.34
C GLN A 152 -29.12 11.88 28.43
N LYS A 153 -27.88 11.63 27.98
CA LYS A 153 -26.82 12.63 27.92
C LYS A 153 -27.10 13.61 26.78
N GLN A 154 -26.89 14.91 27.05
CA GLN A 154 -27.12 15.98 26.07
C GLN A 154 -26.36 15.79 24.75
N ASP A 155 -25.22 15.10 24.79
CA ASP A 155 -24.31 14.90 23.67
C ASP A 155 -24.79 13.83 22.66
N LEU A 156 -25.79 13.01 23.03
CA LEU A 156 -26.36 11.96 22.17
C LEU A 156 -27.79 12.29 21.70
N ASN A 157 -28.22 13.54 21.88
CA ASN A 157 -29.45 14.05 21.29
C ASN A 157 -29.32 14.09 19.75
N TYR A 158 -30.29 13.50 19.05
CA TYR A 158 -30.32 13.39 17.59
C TYR A 158 -30.09 14.73 16.87
N ASP A 159 -30.81 15.79 17.25
CA ASP A 159 -30.78 17.06 16.53
C ASP A 159 -29.41 17.73 16.65
N LYS A 160 -28.84 17.71 17.86
CA LYS A 160 -27.48 18.22 18.12
C LYS A 160 -26.40 17.43 17.39
N LEU A 161 -26.49 16.10 17.41
CA LEU A 161 -25.50 15.23 16.76
C LEU A 161 -25.56 15.38 15.24
N ARG A 162 -26.78 15.50 14.68
CA ARG A 162 -26.99 15.75 13.26
C ARG A 162 -26.43 17.11 12.83
N GLU A 163 -26.66 18.15 13.63
CA GLU A 163 -26.10 19.48 13.37
C GLU A 163 -24.56 19.47 13.44
N PHE A 164 -24.00 18.84 14.48
CA PHE A 164 -22.56 18.69 14.64
C PHE A 164 -21.94 17.96 13.45
N PHE A 165 -22.50 16.82 13.04
CA PHE A 165 -22.03 16.05 11.89
C PHE A 165 -22.14 16.85 10.58
N LYS A 166 -23.24 17.58 10.37
CA LYS A 166 -23.40 18.46 9.19
C LYS A 166 -22.41 19.62 9.17
N SER A 167 -21.95 20.09 10.33
CA SER A 167 -21.00 21.19 10.39
C SER A 167 -19.63 20.83 9.80
N LYS A 168 -19.30 19.53 9.68
CA LYS A 168 -17.99 19.03 9.21
C LYS A 168 -16.79 19.59 9.99
N ARG A 169 -17.01 20.17 11.17
CA ARG A 169 -15.97 20.69 12.08
C ARG A 169 -15.42 19.58 12.99
N TYR A 170 -15.06 18.46 12.39
CA TYR A 170 -14.48 17.32 13.09
C TYR A 170 -13.44 16.65 12.18
N THR A 171 -12.54 15.89 12.78
CA THR A 171 -11.61 15.03 12.04
C THR A 171 -11.80 13.60 12.52
N MET A 172 -12.22 12.73 11.61
CA MET A 172 -12.27 11.30 11.89
C MET A 172 -10.88 10.72 11.67
N THR A 173 -10.38 10.00 12.68
CA THR A 173 -9.07 9.38 12.62
C THR A 173 -9.17 7.94 13.06
N VAL A 174 -8.38 7.09 12.42
CA VAL A 174 -8.22 5.68 12.82
C VAL A 174 -7.23 5.61 13.97
N ASN A 175 -7.56 4.81 14.98
CA ASN A 175 -6.72 4.59 16.16
C ASN A 175 -5.30 4.15 15.79
N GLN A 176 -4.30 4.66 16.51
CA GLN A 176 -2.89 4.39 16.22
C GLN A 176 -2.51 2.90 16.37
N ASN A 177 -3.05 2.21 17.38
CA ASN A 177 -2.77 0.79 17.59
C ASN A 177 -3.37 -0.06 16.46
N TYR A 178 -4.54 0.35 15.93
CA TYR A 178 -5.11 -0.29 14.74
C TYR A 178 -4.19 -0.13 13.52
N LYS A 179 -3.63 1.07 13.30
CA LYS A 179 -2.67 1.32 12.21
C LYS A 179 -1.43 0.43 12.35
N ILE A 180 -0.90 0.29 13.57
CA ILE A 180 0.25 -0.60 13.85
C ILE A 180 -0.13 -2.06 13.59
N LYS A 181 -1.29 -2.52 14.07
CA LYS A 181 -1.77 -3.89 13.80
C LYS A 181 -1.89 -4.16 12.30
N GLN A 182 -2.55 -3.29 11.55
CA GLN A 182 -2.71 -3.39 10.10
C GLN A 182 -1.37 -3.47 9.36
N LEU A 183 -0.37 -2.71 9.82
CA LEU A 183 0.98 -2.76 9.32
C LEU A 183 1.59 -4.15 9.55
N LEU A 184 1.53 -4.67 10.79
CA LEU A 184 2.09 -5.98 11.14
C LEU A 184 1.41 -7.12 10.37
N ASP A 185 0.07 -7.14 10.35
CA ASP A 185 -0.71 -8.12 9.58
C ASP A 185 -0.32 -8.11 8.09
N SER A 186 -0.02 -6.92 7.54
CA SER A 186 0.41 -6.79 6.15
C SER A 186 1.81 -7.33 5.92
N ILE A 187 2.72 -7.18 6.87
CA ILE A 187 4.08 -7.71 6.75
C ILE A 187 4.05 -9.25 6.66
N ASP A 188 3.25 -9.90 7.50
CA ASP A 188 3.11 -11.36 7.52
C ASP A 188 2.63 -11.92 6.17
N ILE A 189 1.74 -11.19 5.51
CA ILE A 189 1.25 -11.54 4.16
C ILE A 189 2.31 -11.26 3.10
N LEU A 190 3.04 -10.15 3.21
CA LEU A 190 3.99 -9.72 2.18
C LEU A 190 5.26 -10.56 2.14
N ILE A 191 5.79 -11.02 3.28
CA ILE A 191 7.03 -11.80 3.35
C ILE A 191 7.02 -13.00 2.39
N PRO A 192 6.05 -13.94 2.44
CA PRO A 192 6.05 -15.08 1.54
C PRO A 192 5.92 -14.66 0.06
N LEU A 193 5.10 -13.64 -0.24
CA LEU A 193 4.92 -13.14 -1.61
C LEU A 193 6.20 -12.50 -2.17
N LEU A 194 6.97 -11.80 -1.33
CA LEU A 194 8.25 -11.18 -1.70
C LEU A 194 9.38 -12.22 -1.79
N ALA A 195 9.36 -13.24 -0.94
CA ALA A 195 10.36 -14.31 -0.95
C ALA A 195 10.29 -15.16 -2.24
N GLU A 196 9.10 -15.38 -2.78
CA GLU A 196 8.91 -16.16 -4.01
C GLU A 196 9.41 -15.45 -5.28
N ARG A 197 9.56 -14.12 -5.23
CA ARG A 197 10.06 -13.33 -6.35
C ARG A 197 11.52 -13.64 -6.65
N LYS A 198 11.85 -13.67 -7.93
CA LYS A 198 13.21 -13.72 -8.46
C LYS A 198 13.75 -12.29 -8.45
N TRP A 199 14.72 -12.07 -7.56
CA TRP A 199 15.32 -10.76 -7.34
C TRP A 199 16.52 -10.56 -8.26
N SER A 200 16.55 -9.42 -8.93
CA SER A 200 17.67 -8.92 -9.71
C SER A 200 18.26 -7.68 -9.07
N LEU A 201 19.58 -7.54 -9.18
CA LEU A 201 20.34 -6.37 -8.74
C LEU A 201 20.72 -5.56 -9.98
N LEU A 202 20.27 -4.30 -10.03
CA LEU A 202 20.62 -3.38 -11.10
C LEU A 202 21.64 -2.36 -10.59
N ILE A 203 22.72 -2.20 -11.36
CA ILE A 203 23.89 -1.40 -10.97
C ILE A 203 24.05 -0.23 -11.95
N SER A 204 24.22 0.98 -11.42
CA SER A 204 24.38 2.21 -12.21
C SER A 204 25.78 2.84 -12.10
N LYS A 205 26.75 2.12 -11.51
CA LYS A 205 28.09 2.65 -11.19
C LYS A 205 28.78 3.33 -12.38
N ASP A 206 28.79 2.70 -13.55
CA ASP A 206 29.38 3.27 -14.77
C ASP A 206 28.74 4.61 -15.18
N MET A 207 27.42 4.76 -14.96
CA MET A 207 26.72 6.02 -15.21
C MET A 207 27.03 7.08 -14.18
N THR A 208 27.17 6.70 -12.92
CA THR A 208 27.57 7.67 -11.88
C THR A 208 28.99 8.18 -12.08
N THR A 209 29.83 7.44 -12.83
CA THR A 209 31.15 7.89 -13.26
C THR A 209 31.09 8.72 -14.54
N THR A 210 30.31 8.31 -15.54
CA THR A 210 30.25 9.01 -16.84
C THR A 210 29.34 10.24 -16.84
N MET A 211 28.32 10.27 -15.99
CA MET A 211 27.37 11.37 -15.82
C MET A 211 27.18 11.71 -14.33
N PRO A 212 28.20 12.25 -13.62
CA PRO A 212 28.17 12.38 -12.15
C PRO A 212 26.98 13.18 -11.60
N GLU A 213 26.50 14.16 -12.36
CA GLU A 213 25.40 15.06 -11.98
C GLU A 213 24.00 14.48 -12.23
N LEU A 214 23.89 13.46 -13.08
CA LEU A 214 22.61 12.92 -13.58
C LEU A 214 22.44 11.42 -13.31
N GLY A 215 23.55 10.73 -13.12
CA GLY A 215 23.63 9.30 -12.89
C GLY A 215 23.24 8.95 -11.46
N GLY A 216 22.46 7.89 -11.34
CA GLY A 216 22.10 7.30 -10.05
C GLY A 216 20.61 7.03 -9.93
N PHE A 217 20.29 6.13 -9.03
CA PHE A 217 18.92 5.88 -8.61
C PHE A 217 18.50 6.92 -7.58
N ILE A 218 17.29 7.46 -7.75
CA ILE A 218 16.64 8.25 -6.71
C ILE A 218 15.99 7.32 -5.68
N CYS A 219 15.77 7.85 -4.47
CA CYS A 219 14.96 7.23 -3.43
C CYS A 219 13.77 8.15 -3.09
N SER A 220 12.84 7.70 -2.26
CA SER A 220 11.70 8.50 -1.80
C SER A 220 11.27 8.10 -0.40
N ASP A 221 10.33 8.87 0.16
CA ASP A 221 9.63 8.54 1.40
C ASP A 221 8.61 7.39 1.26
N ASN A 222 8.44 6.86 0.04
CA ASN A 222 7.71 5.63 -0.24
C ASN A 222 8.52 4.74 -1.21
N PRO A 223 9.62 4.13 -0.74
CA PRO A 223 10.68 3.60 -1.61
C PRO A 223 10.33 2.29 -2.31
N VAL A 224 9.29 1.57 -1.87
CA VAL A 224 8.84 0.33 -2.51
C VAL A 224 7.73 0.62 -3.51
N ALA A 225 8.10 0.58 -4.78
CA ALA A 225 7.15 0.71 -5.89
C ALA A 225 6.75 -0.69 -6.40
N LEU A 226 5.44 -0.89 -6.59
CA LEU A 226 4.86 -2.07 -7.20
C LEU A 226 4.14 -1.63 -8.47
N VAL A 227 4.48 -2.20 -9.61
CA VAL A 227 3.81 -1.89 -10.88
C VAL A 227 3.35 -3.16 -11.59
N SER A 228 2.30 -3.01 -12.39
CA SER A 228 1.93 -4.02 -13.38
C SER A 228 2.79 -3.87 -14.64
N LEU A 229 3.21 -4.98 -15.21
CA LEU A 229 3.88 -5.03 -16.51
C LEU A 229 2.87 -4.98 -17.66
N ASP A 230 1.60 -5.31 -17.37
CA ASP A 230 0.49 -5.16 -18.30
C ASP A 230 -0.38 -3.94 -17.93
N PRO A 231 -1.07 -3.34 -18.92
CA PRO A 231 -2.05 -2.30 -18.63
C PRO A 231 -3.12 -2.84 -17.69
N LEU A 232 -3.35 -2.11 -16.58
CA LEU A 232 -4.50 -2.33 -15.71
C LEU A 232 -5.57 -1.27 -16.00
N PRO A 233 -6.87 -1.59 -15.85
CA PRO A 233 -7.90 -0.57 -15.95
C PRO A 233 -7.69 0.50 -14.85
N PRO A 234 -8.09 1.77 -15.08
CA PRO A 234 -7.73 2.89 -14.20
C PRO A 234 -8.13 2.75 -12.72
N ILE A 235 -9.17 1.97 -12.44
CA ILE A 235 -9.69 1.75 -11.08
C ILE A 235 -8.92 0.67 -10.30
N TYR A 236 -8.04 -0.08 -10.96
CA TYR A 236 -7.30 -1.18 -10.34
C TYR A 236 -5.85 -0.80 -10.08
N SER A 237 -5.37 -1.18 -8.90
CA SER A 237 -3.96 -1.13 -8.54
C SER A 237 -3.37 -2.54 -8.50
N PRO A 238 -2.09 -2.72 -8.86
CA PRO A 238 -1.45 -4.03 -8.78
C PRO A 238 -1.35 -4.51 -7.33
N GLY A 239 -1.59 -5.80 -7.11
CA GLY A 239 -1.38 -6.49 -5.84
C GLY A 239 -0.03 -7.22 -5.81
N PHE A 240 0.57 -7.35 -4.62
CA PHE A 240 1.89 -7.99 -4.47
C PHE A 240 1.91 -9.48 -4.86
N GLY A 241 0.77 -10.16 -4.84
CA GLY A 241 0.63 -11.55 -5.28
C GLY A 241 0.26 -11.72 -6.76
N MET A 242 0.09 -10.63 -7.52
CA MET A 242 -0.27 -10.73 -8.93
C MET A 242 0.95 -11.10 -9.77
N LEU A 243 0.79 -12.05 -10.70
CA LEU A 243 1.76 -12.30 -11.77
C LEU A 243 1.91 -11.07 -12.66
N ARG A 244 3.00 -11.03 -13.43
CA ARG A 244 3.35 -9.93 -14.33
C ARG A 244 3.38 -8.58 -13.62
N THR A 245 3.90 -8.60 -12.40
CA THR A 245 4.16 -7.40 -11.61
C THR A 245 5.62 -7.33 -11.21
N GLU A 246 6.09 -6.09 -11.06
CA GLU A 246 7.45 -5.80 -10.67
C GLU A 246 7.48 -4.98 -9.38
N VAL A 247 8.26 -5.45 -8.40
CA VAL A 247 8.60 -4.71 -7.20
C VAL A 247 9.97 -4.08 -7.38
N THR A 248 10.12 -2.83 -6.99
CA THR A 248 11.37 -2.08 -7.08
C THR A 248 11.65 -1.35 -5.79
N ILE A 249 12.90 -1.43 -5.33
CA ILE A 249 13.38 -0.72 -4.15
C ILE A 249 14.83 -0.25 -4.36
N PRO A 250 15.06 1.08 -4.42
CA PRO A 250 16.40 1.64 -4.42
C PRO A 250 17.10 1.37 -3.07
N LEU A 251 18.31 0.80 -3.11
CA LEU A 251 19.12 0.57 -1.91
C LEU A 251 20.19 1.65 -1.71
N SER A 252 20.69 2.21 -2.82
CA SER A 252 21.61 3.34 -2.85
C SER A 252 21.53 4.05 -4.20
N LYS A 253 22.28 5.15 -4.36
CA LYS A 253 22.42 5.80 -5.66
C LYS A 253 22.96 4.89 -6.77
N ASN A 254 23.71 3.82 -6.41
CA ASN A 254 24.36 2.94 -7.39
C ASN A 254 23.66 1.61 -7.59
N VAL A 255 22.71 1.25 -6.72
CA VAL A 255 22.17 -0.09 -6.62
C VAL A 255 20.67 -0.05 -6.31
N THR A 256 19.88 -0.76 -7.12
CA THR A 256 18.45 -0.99 -6.88
C THR A 256 18.11 -2.47 -7.05
N LEU A 257 17.07 -2.91 -6.34
CA LEU A 257 16.53 -4.26 -6.46
C LEU A 257 15.26 -4.26 -7.30
N VAL A 258 15.11 -5.32 -8.09
CA VAL A 258 13.92 -5.60 -8.90
C VAL A 258 13.45 -7.02 -8.62
N GLY A 259 12.21 -7.20 -8.17
CA GLY A 259 11.62 -8.50 -7.89
C GLY A 259 10.44 -8.80 -8.81
N ARG A 260 10.51 -9.91 -9.55
CA ARG A 260 9.42 -10.43 -10.40
C ARG A 260 9.14 -11.89 -10.08
N PHE A 261 7.93 -12.40 -10.34
CA PHE A 261 7.71 -13.84 -10.25
C PHE A 261 8.35 -14.58 -11.43
N GLU A 262 8.36 -13.93 -12.59
CA GLU A 262 8.82 -14.48 -13.85
C GLU A 262 10.33 -14.28 -14.07
N GLY A 263 10.93 -15.20 -14.82
CA GLY A 263 12.32 -15.11 -15.24
C GLY A 263 13.31 -15.63 -14.18
N LYS A 264 14.54 -15.13 -14.23
CA LYS A 264 15.61 -15.46 -13.29
C LYS A 264 16.16 -14.17 -12.69
N GLY A 265 16.57 -14.24 -11.43
CA GLY A 265 17.30 -13.17 -10.78
C GLY A 265 18.68 -13.01 -11.42
N THR A 266 19.08 -11.78 -11.72
CA THR A 266 20.35 -11.45 -12.36
C THR A 266 21.01 -10.26 -11.68
N VAL A 267 22.34 -10.19 -11.78
CA VAL A 267 23.09 -8.96 -11.48
C VAL A 267 23.49 -8.34 -12.81
N THR A 268 23.15 -7.07 -13.04
CA THR A 268 23.36 -6.45 -14.36
C THR A 268 23.59 -4.94 -14.26
N VAL A 269 24.50 -4.43 -15.09
CA VAL A 269 24.68 -2.99 -15.30
C VAL A 269 23.48 -2.48 -16.10
N ILE A 270 22.78 -1.50 -15.55
CA ILE A 270 21.56 -0.97 -16.17
C ILE A 270 21.90 -0.07 -17.37
N SER A 271 20.94 0.12 -18.28
CA SER A 271 21.04 1.13 -19.35
C SER A 271 20.47 2.48 -18.91
N VAL A 272 20.83 3.58 -19.59
CA VAL A 272 20.37 4.94 -19.21
C VAL A 272 18.85 5.01 -19.22
N LYS A 273 18.23 4.42 -20.25
CA LYS A 273 16.76 4.33 -20.34
C LYS A 273 16.16 3.49 -19.21
N GLY A 274 16.82 2.39 -18.81
CA GLY A 274 16.40 1.59 -17.67
C GLY A 274 16.45 2.37 -16.36
N MET A 275 17.53 3.11 -16.10
CA MET A 275 17.67 3.94 -14.91
C MET A 275 16.61 5.05 -14.88
N ALA A 276 16.40 5.72 -16.01
CA ALA A 276 15.33 6.71 -16.15
C ALA A 276 13.95 6.10 -15.84
N ALA A 277 13.66 4.88 -16.29
CA ALA A 277 12.39 4.20 -16.02
C ALA A 277 12.20 3.88 -14.52
N ILE A 278 13.26 3.38 -13.86
CA ILE A 278 13.25 3.14 -12.41
C ILE A 278 13.03 4.45 -11.65
N ASN A 279 13.77 5.51 -11.98
CA ASN A 279 13.64 6.81 -11.33
C ASN A 279 12.24 7.42 -11.52
N SER A 280 11.69 7.32 -12.74
CA SER A 280 10.31 7.77 -13.01
C SER A 280 9.33 7.10 -12.07
N ARG A 281 9.46 5.78 -11.91
CA ARG A 281 8.59 5.02 -11.02
C ARG A 281 8.81 5.41 -9.56
N THR A 282 10.04 5.44 -9.08
CA THR A 282 10.31 5.85 -7.69
C THR A 282 9.73 7.24 -7.39
N GLY A 283 9.87 8.18 -8.33
CA GLY A 283 9.33 9.52 -8.21
C GLY A 283 7.80 9.56 -8.24
N MET A 284 7.15 8.84 -9.15
CA MET A 284 5.68 8.78 -9.24
C MET A 284 5.03 8.17 -7.99
N TYR A 285 5.72 7.24 -7.32
CA TYR A 285 5.24 6.61 -6.10
C TYR A 285 5.64 7.36 -4.81
N ALA A 286 6.50 8.38 -4.91
CA ALA A 286 6.84 9.25 -3.78
C ALA A 286 5.57 9.91 -3.20
N ASP A 287 5.59 10.18 -1.90
CA ASP A 287 4.49 10.87 -1.22
C ASP A 287 4.78 12.37 -1.13
N ARG A 288 5.85 12.73 -0.41
CA ARG A 288 6.26 14.13 -0.20
C ARG A 288 7.69 14.40 -0.62
N PHE A 289 8.57 13.41 -0.54
CA PHE A 289 10.00 13.62 -0.71
C PHE A 289 10.63 12.65 -1.71
N ILE A 290 11.48 13.21 -2.57
CA ILE A 290 12.41 12.49 -3.42
C ILE A 290 13.82 12.83 -2.96
N TYR A 291 14.67 11.82 -2.86
CA TYR A 291 16.05 11.95 -2.42
C TYR A 291 17.00 11.52 -3.54
N HIS A 292 18.01 12.34 -3.78
CA HIS A 292 19.11 12.03 -4.68
C HIS A 292 20.38 12.71 -4.17
N SER A 293 21.57 12.20 -4.55
CA SER A 293 22.83 12.82 -4.12
C SER A 293 23.08 14.18 -4.78
N ASN A 294 22.44 14.43 -5.92
CA ASN A 294 22.55 15.68 -6.68
C ASN A 294 21.17 16.33 -6.85
N GLN A 295 21.16 17.61 -7.22
CA GLN A 295 19.93 18.37 -7.47
C GLN A 295 19.16 17.88 -8.71
N ASN A 296 19.81 17.13 -9.59
CA ASN A 296 19.23 16.66 -10.83
C ASN A 296 19.31 15.13 -10.94
N PHE A 297 18.41 14.55 -11.73
CA PHE A 297 18.34 13.12 -12.03
C PHE A 297 17.58 12.92 -13.35
N ILE A 298 17.80 11.76 -13.99
CA ILE A 298 17.08 11.41 -15.21
C ILE A 298 15.76 10.69 -14.92
N HIS A 299 14.76 10.96 -15.74
CA HIS A 299 13.49 10.23 -15.76
C HIS A 299 12.94 10.11 -17.19
N VAL A 300 11.88 9.33 -17.37
CA VAL A 300 11.11 9.16 -18.61
C VAL A 300 9.96 10.17 -18.59
N ASN A 301 9.86 10.99 -19.63
CA ASN A 301 8.80 11.97 -19.80
C ASN A 301 7.55 11.36 -20.45
N GLN A 302 6.48 12.16 -20.61
CA GLN A 302 5.23 11.71 -21.23
C GLN A 302 5.38 11.25 -22.69
N GLN A 303 6.40 11.73 -23.40
CA GLN A 303 6.73 11.35 -24.77
C GLN A 303 7.66 10.13 -24.85
N GLN A 304 7.85 9.42 -23.72
CA GLN A 304 8.78 8.30 -23.57
C GLN A 304 10.27 8.63 -23.82
N GLY A 305 10.62 9.91 -23.86
CA GLY A 305 12.00 10.41 -23.91
C GLY A 305 12.62 10.56 -22.53
N ILE A 306 13.94 10.72 -22.47
CA ILE A 306 14.66 10.98 -21.21
C ILE A 306 14.65 12.50 -20.94
N SER A 307 14.23 12.91 -19.74
CA SER A 307 14.32 14.29 -19.26
C SER A 307 14.94 14.38 -17.86
N ASN A 308 14.94 15.58 -17.29
CA ASN A 308 15.61 15.98 -16.05
C ASN A 308 14.63 16.27 -14.90
N ALA A 309 15.16 16.46 -13.69
CA ALA A 309 14.38 16.69 -12.48
C ALA A 309 13.47 17.94 -12.54
N THR A 310 13.88 19.00 -13.24
CA THR A 310 13.07 20.23 -13.36
C THR A 310 11.76 19.96 -14.08
N ASP A 311 11.80 19.18 -15.17
CA ASP A 311 10.60 18.83 -15.91
C ASP A 311 9.73 17.83 -15.15
N PHE A 312 10.35 16.91 -14.39
CA PHE A 312 9.64 16.03 -13.46
C PHE A 312 8.83 16.83 -12.43
N LEU A 313 9.46 17.82 -11.78
CA LEU A 313 8.80 18.63 -10.75
C LEU A 313 7.68 19.50 -11.32
N LYS A 314 7.82 20.02 -12.54
CA LYS A 314 6.73 20.72 -13.24
C LYS A 314 5.55 19.78 -13.45
N TYR A 315 5.80 18.56 -13.91
CA TYR A 315 4.76 17.55 -14.08
C TYR A 315 4.04 17.23 -12.76
N CYS A 316 4.78 17.01 -11.66
CA CYS A 316 4.16 16.75 -10.36
C CYS A 316 3.27 17.89 -9.89
N LYS A 317 3.71 19.15 -10.03
CA LYS A 317 2.93 20.33 -9.65
C LYS A 317 1.62 20.46 -10.42
N LEU A 318 1.64 20.17 -11.72
CA LEU A 318 0.45 20.22 -12.57
C LEU A 318 -0.59 19.13 -12.23
N ASN A 319 -0.20 18.06 -11.53
CA ASN A 319 -1.09 16.95 -11.17
C ASN A 319 -1.37 16.88 -9.65
N SER A 320 -0.95 17.88 -8.88
CA SER A 320 -1.21 17.99 -7.44
C SER A 320 -2.36 18.95 -7.10
N GLU A 321 -3.01 19.54 -8.11
CA GLU A 321 -4.24 20.35 -8.01
C GLU A 321 -5.48 19.53 -8.41
#